data_AF-A0A0C2FVI6-F1
#
_entry.id   AF-A0A0C2FVI6-F1
#
_cell.length_a   1.000
_cell.length_b   1.000
_cell.length_c   1.000
_cell.angle_alpha   90.00
_cell.angle_beta   90.00
_cell.angle_gamma   90.00
#
_symmetry.space_group_name_H-M   'P 1'
#
loop_
_entity.id
_entity.type
_entity.pdbx_description
1 polymer ?
#
loop_
_entity_poly.entity_id
_entity_poly.type
_entity_poly.pdbx_seq_one_letter_code
_entity_poly.pdbx_strand_id
1 'polypeptide(L)' 'MAMYNTDESIRGFAHSCFQYALMKKWPLYLSTKNTILKRYDGRFKDIFQEIYQSNYEKDFKSAGIWYEHGLIDDM' A
#
# COMPACT_ATOMS: atom_id res chain seq x y z
N MET A 1 -11.83 22.60 -8.52
CA MET A 1 -11.64 21.37 -9.33
C MET A 1 -11.83 20.18 -8.41
N ALA A 2 -12.51 19.13 -8.86
CA ALA A 2 -12.63 17.86 -8.12
C ALA A 2 -11.66 16.84 -8.72
N MET A 3 -11.11 15.95 -7.88
CA MET A 3 -10.21 14.86 -8.27
C MET A 3 -10.84 13.52 -7.84
N TYR A 4 -10.49 12.44 -8.53
CA TYR A 4 -10.97 11.09 -8.23
C TYR A 4 -9.92 10.02 -8.55
N ASN A 5 -10.12 8.82 -8.02
CA ASN A 5 -9.40 7.61 -8.38
C ASN A 5 -10.38 6.43 -8.44
N THR A 6 -9.97 5.34 -9.06
CA THR A 6 -10.76 4.10 -9.09
C THR A 6 -10.11 3.02 -8.24
N ASP A 7 -10.96 2.25 -7.59
CA ASP A 7 -10.59 1.07 -6.83
C ASP A 7 -9.72 0.08 -7.62
N GLU A 8 -10.01 -0.08 -8.91
CA GLU A 8 -9.23 -0.92 -9.83
C GLU A 8 -7.80 -0.39 -10.01
N SER A 9 -7.65 0.92 -10.25
CA SER A 9 -6.34 1.56 -10.39
C SER A 9 -5.51 1.45 -9.11
N ILE A 10 -6.14 1.64 -7.94
CA ILE A 10 -5.47 1.53 -6.64
C ILE A 10 -4.99 0.08 -6.40
N ARG A 11 -5.79 -0.93 -6.75
CA ARG A 11 -5.39 -2.34 -6.65
C ARG A 11 -4.22 -2.67 -7.56
N GLY A 12 -4.26 -2.24 -8.82
CA GLY A 12 -3.15 -2.41 -9.77
C GLY A 12 -1.87 -1.75 -9.28
N PHE A 13 -1.98 -0.55 -8.70
CA PHE A 13 -0.86 0.14 -8.07
C PHE A 13 -0.27 -0.65 -6.90
N ALA A 14 -1.12 -1.17 -6.00
CA ALA A 14 -0.69 -1.99 -4.87
C ALA A 14 0.09 -3.25 -5.31
N HIS A 15 -0.46 -4.04 -6.23
CA HIS A 15 0.21 -5.21 -6.78
C HIS A 15 1.58 -4.89 -7.37
N SER A 16 1.65 -3.80 -8.15
CA SER A 16 2.91 -3.36 -8.79
C SER A 16 3.97 -3.02 -7.74
N CYS A 17 3.60 -2.28 -6.68
CA CYS A 17 4.52 -1.93 -5.60
C CYS A 17 5.01 -3.17 -4.84
N PHE A 18 4.11 -4.09 -4.46
CA PHE A 18 4.49 -5.30 -3.72
C PHE A 18 5.41 -6.22 -4.54
N GLN A 19 5.10 -6.43 -5.82
CA GLN A 19 5.92 -7.23 -6.71
C GLN A 19 7.31 -6.62 -6.91
N TYR A 20 7.39 -5.29 -7.10
CA TYR A 20 8.65 -4.60 -7.24
C TYR A 20 9.50 -4.67 -5.95
N ALA A 21 8.87 -4.49 -4.79
CA ALA A 21 9.52 -4.60 -3.48
C ALA A 21 10.10 -6.01 -3.26
N LEU A 22 9.35 -7.07 -3.58
CA LEU A 22 9.83 -8.45 -3.52
C LEU A 22 10.99 -8.71 -4.47
N MET A 23 10.89 -8.23 -5.72
CA MET A 23 11.96 -8.37 -6.71
C MET A 23 13.26 -7.72 -6.23
N LYS A 24 13.16 -6.54 -5.60
CA LYS A 24 14.32 -5.83 -5.04
C LYS A 24 14.73 -6.31 -3.65
N LYS A 25 13.90 -7.13 -3.00
CA LYS A 25 14.03 -7.52 -1.59
C LYS A 25 14.15 -6.30 -0.67
N TRP A 26 13.29 -5.30 -0.88
CA TRP A 26 13.25 -4.08 -0.07
C TRP A 26 11.96 -3.96 0.73
N PRO A 27 11.99 -3.36 1.93
CA PRO A 27 10.77 -3.01 2.63
C PRO A 27 9.95 -2.01 1.81
N LEU A 28 8.62 -2.07 1.97
CA LEU A 28 7.68 -1.18 1.28
C LEU A 28 6.93 -0.32 2.29
N TYR A 29 6.89 0.98 2.03
CA TYR A 29 6.14 1.95 2.81
C TYR A 29 5.07 2.60 1.95
N LEU A 30 3.82 2.57 2.41
CA LEU A 30 2.74 3.39 1.86
C LEU A 30 2.49 4.56 2.81
N SER A 31 2.64 5.77 2.30
CA SER A 31 2.38 6.98 3.08
C SER A 31 1.15 7.71 2.56
N THR A 32 0.25 8.12 3.47
CA THR A 32 -1.00 8.83 3.12
C THR A 32 -1.33 9.90 4.16
N LYS A 33 -2.34 10.73 3.92
CA LYS A 33 -2.94 11.64 4.90
C LYS A 33 -4.34 11.18 5.34
N ASN A 34 -4.53 9.89 5.56
CA ASN A 34 -5.84 9.28 5.86
C ASN A 34 -6.49 9.76 7.17
N THR A 35 -5.76 10.37 8.10
CA THR A 35 -6.35 11.00 9.30
C THR A 35 -7.18 12.23 8.95
N ILE A 36 -6.81 12.94 7.88
CA ILE A 36 -7.52 14.11 7.34
C ILE A 36 -8.48 13.68 6.23
N LEU A 37 -7.97 12.95 5.23
CA LEU A 37 -8.75 12.43 4.09
C LEU A 37 -9.28 11.03 4.37
N LYS A 38 -10.14 10.91 5.38
CA LYS A 38 -10.59 9.62 5.94
C LYS A 38 -11.14 8.63 4.92
N ARG A 39 -11.86 9.10 3.90
CA ARG A 39 -12.47 8.22 2.88
C ARG A 39 -11.55 7.97 1.70
N TYR A 40 -10.93 9.02 1.18
CA TYR A 40 -10.15 8.92 -0.06
C TYR A 40 -8.82 8.22 0.19
N ASP A 41 -7.97 8.79 1.06
CA ASP A 41 -6.69 8.17 1.44
C ASP A 41 -6.89 6.90 2.29
N GLY A 42 -7.98 6.87 3.07
CA GLY A 42 -8.41 5.64 3.74
C GLY A 42 -8.61 4.48 2.75
N ARG A 43 -9.14 4.76 1.55
CA ARG A 43 -9.33 3.73 0.52
C ARG A 43 -8.01 3.15 0.01
N PHE A 44 -6.97 3.98 -0.13
CA PHE A 44 -5.62 3.49 -0.47
C PHE A 44 -5.08 2.58 0.63
N LYS A 45 -5.13 3.03 1.89
CA LYS A 45 -4.68 2.24 3.04
C LYS A 45 -5.38 0.89 3.10
N ASP A 46 -6.71 0.89 3.01
CA ASP A 46 -7.52 -0.32 3.15
C ASP A 46 -7.23 -1.32 2.03
N ILE A 47 -7.18 -0.86 0.76
CA ILE A 47 -6.88 -1.72 -0.39
C ILE A 47 -5.47 -2.30 -0.31
N PHE A 48 -4.47 -1.50 0.04
CA PHE A 48 -3.10 -2.00 0.18
C PHE A 48 -3.00 -3.04 1.29
N GLN A 49 -3.66 -2.80 2.43
CA GLN A 49 -3.66 -3.75 3.55
C GLN A 49 -4.36 -5.07 3.18
N GLU A 50 -5.48 -5.00 2.48
CA GLU A 50 -6.23 -6.16 1.98
C GLU A 50 -5.37 -7.01 1.04
N ILE A 51 -4.73 -6.39 0.04
CA ILE A 51 -3.87 -7.07 -0.92
C ILE A 51 -2.63 -7.66 -0.24
N TYR A 52 -2.01 -6.93 0.69
CA TYR A 52 -0.85 -7.43 1.42
C TYR A 52 -1.18 -8.73 2.17
N GLN A 53 -2.26 -8.72 2.98
CA GLN A 53 -2.66 -9.88 3.78
C GLN A 53 -3.08 -11.07 2.92
N SER A 54 -3.80 -10.83 1.83
CA SER A 54 -4.33 -11.90 0.97
C SER A 54 -3.30 -12.52 0.04
N ASN A 55 -2.36 -11.73 -0.50
CA ASN A 55 -1.47 -12.19 -1.57
C ASN A 55 0.02 -12.21 -1.21
N TYR A 56 0.51 -11.30 -0.35
CA TYR A 56 1.95 -11.02 -0.26
C TYR A 56 2.58 -11.23 1.11
N GLU A 57 1.80 -11.34 2.19
CA GLU A 57 2.31 -11.43 3.56
C GLU A 57 3.29 -12.61 3.73
N LYS A 58 2.98 -13.77 3.14
CA LYS A 58 3.85 -14.96 3.22
C LYS A 58 5.18 -14.73 2.50
N ASP A 59 5.14 -14.14 1.32
CA ASP A 59 6.33 -13.89 0.50
C ASP A 59 7.24 -12.84 1.15
N PHE A 60 6.65 -11.78 1.69
CA PHE A 60 7.38 -10.74 2.43
C PHE A 60 8.07 -11.33 3.67
N LYS A 61 7.35 -12.12 4.47
CA LYS A 61 7.93 -12.84 5.62
C LYS A 61 9.06 -13.77 5.20
N SER A 62 8.88 -14.53 4.10
CA SER A 62 9.93 -15.43 3.61
C SER A 62 11.16 -14.68 3.09
N ALA A 63 11.00 -13.48 2.54
CA ALA A 63 12.08 -12.63 2.09
C ALA A 63 12.73 -11.82 3.22
N GLY A 64 12.16 -11.83 4.44
CA GLY A 64 12.66 -11.06 5.58
C GLY A 64 12.43 -9.55 5.47
N ILE A 65 11.45 -9.14 4.67
CA ILE A 65 11.07 -7.74 4.45
C ILE A 65 9.64 -7.49 4.94
N TRP A 66 9.26 -6.22 5.10
CA TRP A 66 7.94 -5.84 5.62
C TRP A 66 7.24 -4.81 4.75
N TYR A 67 5.93 -4.72 4.94
CA TYR A 67 5.10 -3.63 4.46
C TYR A 67 4.59 -2.84 5.65
N GLU A 68 4.64 -1.52 5.56
CA GLU A 68 4.13 -0.62 6.59
C GLU A 68 3.34 0.54 5.97
N HIS A 69 2.26 0.93 6.64
CA HIS A 69 1.52 2.15 6.35
C HIS A 69 1.88 3.23 7.37
N GLY A 70 2.22 4.43 6.89
CA GLY A 70 2.51 5.60 7.73
C GLY A 70 1.75 6.85 7.28
N LEU A 71 1.74 7.88 8.13
CA LEU A 71 1.33 9.20 7.68
C LEU A 71 2.44 9.84 6.85
N ILE A 72 2.06 10.58 5.82
CA ILE A 72 3.02 11.26 4.93
C ILE A 72 3.90 12.31 5.63
N ASP A 73 3.53 12.70 6.86
CA ASP A 73 4.32 13.65 7.65
C ASP A 73 5.37 12.97 8.52
N ASP A 74 5.16 11.68 8.82
CA ASP A 74 6.01 10.88 9.72
C ASP A 74 7.04 10.04 8.95
N MET A 75 6.82 9.85 7.64
CA MET A 75 7.59 9.01 6.73
C MET A 75 8.42 9.85 5.77
#